data_AF-A0A1B7NPE4-F1
#
_entry.id   AF-A0A1B7NPE4-F1
#
_cell.length_a   1.000
_cell.length_b   1.000
_cell.length_c   1.000
_cell.angle_alpha   90.00
_cell.angle_beta   90.00
_cell.angle_gamma   90.00
#
_symmetry.space_group_name_H-M   'P 1'
#
loop_
_entity.id
_entity.type
_entity.pdbx_description
1 polymer ?
#
loop_
_entity_poly.entity_id
_entity_poly.type
_entity_poly.pdbx_seq_one_letter_code
_entity_poly.pdbx_strand_id
1 'polypeptide(L)'
;MLYISACVSLLYLLLTADTAVGLASPQGSLSAEQNRRTRTRTLQPSTTGDYYYPTPPPEEKFLLKMTTIKEKDEYWASVDTTPLDLTVVASPDQRVATKVSFMGTKLIFHAVWGDRFFNWDNNTVLPNVYSGILTDQDGIMGMQIDERGWLFWFGAKSDIAGWMICSQIDSRYHLFFLDNNLMDPPDMCKRVEIMALPWE
;
A
#
# COMPACT_ATOMS: atom_id res chain seq x y z
N MET A 1 15.73 -41.91 14.51
CA MET A 1 14.66 -42.30 13.57
C MET A 1 14.46 -41.15 12.61
N LEU A 2 14.85 -41.36 11.35
CA LEU A 2 14.66 -40.44 10.24
C LEU A 2 13.23 -40.61 9.69
N TYR A 3 12.48 -39.53 9.55
CA TYR A 3 11.33 -39.48 8.64
C TYR A 3 11.60 -38.44 7.56
N ILE A 4 11.81 -38.97 6.36
CA ILE A 4 11.74 -38.32 5.06
C ILE A 4 10.25 -38.11 4.75
N SER A 5 9.83 -36.94 4.27
CA SER A 5 8.91 -36.88 3.11
C SER A 5 8.78 -35.45 2.59
N ALA A 6 9.23 -35.29 1.35
CA ALA A 6 9.07 -34.10 0.53
C ALA A 6 7.66 -34.01 -0.08
N CYS A 7 7.45 -32.91 -0.80
CA CYS A 7 6.45 -32.65 -1.83
C CYS A 7 5.07 -32.18 -1.36
N VAL A 8 4.75 -30.90 -1.59
CA VAL A 8 3.79 -30.47 -2.63
C VAL A 8 4.15 -29.07 -3.12
N SER A 9 5.02 -28.99 -4.13
CA SER A 9 5.03 -27.88 -5.09
C SER A 9 4.27 -28.37 -6.32
N LEU A 10 2.98 -28.04 -6.44
CA LEU A 10 2.23 -28.32 -7.67
C LEU A 10 0.95 -27.46 -7.75
N LEU A 11 1.05 -26.32 -8.43
CA LEU A 11 -0.10 -25.73 -9.13
C LEU A 11 0.41 -24.94 -10.33
N TYR A 12 0.89 -25.72 -11.30
CA TYR A 12 1.04 -25.30 -12.69
C TYR A 12 -0.26 -25.58 -13.44
N LEU A 13 -0.63 -24.63 -14.30
CA LEU A 13 -1.23 -24.83 -15.63
C LEU A 13 -2.63 -25.48 -15.74
N LEU A 14 -3.64 -24.63 -15.95
CA LEU A 14 -4.78 -24.84 -16.84
C LEU A 14 -5.19 -23.42 -17.33
N LEU A 15 -5.50 -23.07 -18.58
CA LEU A 15 -5.74 -23.79 -19.82
C LEU A 15 -5.66 -22.76 -20.97
N THR A 16 -5.38 -23.31 -22.16
CA THR A 16 -5.16 -22.74 -23.48
C THR A 16 -6.40 -22.17 -24.19
N ALA A 17 -6.17 -21.17 -25.06
CA ALA A 17 -6.62 -21.01 -26.46
C ALA A 17 -8.15 -21.07 -26.78
N ASP A 18 -8.73 -20.28 -27.69
CA ASP A 18 -8.34 -20.07 -29.08
C ASP A 18 -9.12 -18.87 -29.72
N THR A 19 -8.49 -18.30 -30.75
CA THR A 19 -8.97 -17.66 -32.01
C THR A 19 -10.49 -17.58 -32.29
N ALA A 20 -11.07 -16.69 -33.11
CA ALA A 20 -10.68 -15.53 -33.92
C ALA A 20 -11.96 -15.05 -34.66
N VAL A 21 -11.80 -14.01 -35.49
CA VAL A 21 -12.60 -13.64 -36.70
C VAL A 21 -13.78 -12.69 -36.48
N GLY A 22 -13.74 -11.57 -37.22
CA GLY A 22 -14.90 -10.70 -37.44
C GLY A 22 -14.62 -9.38 -38.14
N LEU A 23 -14.01 -9.41 -39.33
CA LEU A 23 -13.98 -8.29 -40.28
C LEU A 23 -15.41 -7.91 -40.70
N ALA A 24 -15.77 -6.63 -40.61
CA ALA A 24 -16.65 -5.97 -41.58
C ALA A 24 -16.62 -4.45 -41.41
N SER A 25 -16.08 -3.78 -42.42
CA SER A 25 -16.32 -2.36 -42.70
C SER A 25 -17.43 -2.26 -43.76
N PRO A 26 -18.23 -1.19 -43.76
CA PRO A 26 -18.55 -0.55 -45.03
C PRO A 26 -18.39 0.98 -44.99
N GLN A 27 -17.85 1.52 -46.08
CA GLN A 27 -17.91 2.93 -46.48
C GLN A 27 -19.23 3.24 -47.20
N GLY A 28 -19.68 4.48 -47.09
CA GLY A 28 -20.76 5.10 -47.90
C GLY A 28 -21.29 6.36 -47.19
N SER A 29 -20.63 7.52 -47.31
CA SER A 29 -20.80 8.59 -48.30
C SER A 29 -21.97 9.56 -48.05
N LEU A 30 -21.58 10.82 -47.75
CA LEU A 30 -22.17 12.13 -48.12
C LEU A 30 -23.61 12.48 -47.68
N SER A 31 -23.73 13.55 -46.89
CA SER A 31 -24.49 14.79 -47.24
C SER A 31 -24.77 15.69 -46.02
N ALA A 32 -24.78 17.01 -46.28
CA ALA A 32 -25.48 18.08 -45.56
C ALA A 32 -24.94 18.59 -44.21
N GLU A 33 -24.02 19.55 -44.32
CA GLU A 33 -24.18 20.93 -43.87
C GLU A 33 -25.41 21.23 -42.97
N GLN A 34 -25.18 21.40 -41.66
CA GLN A 34 -26.01 22.32 -40.87
C GLN A 34 -25.22 22.98 -39.74
N ASN A 35 -25.01 24.27 -39.95
CA ASN A 35 -24.40 25.24 -39.07
C ASN A 35 -25.25 25.37 -37.79
N ARG A 36 -24.83 24.78 -36.67
CA ARG A 36 -25.40 25.06 -35.35
C ARG A 36 -24.30 25.24 -34.33
N ARG A 37 -24.04 26.51 -34.00
CA ARG A 37 -23.23 26.93 -32.84
C ARG A 37 -23.85 26.35 -31.57
N THR A 38 -23.40 25.18 -31.15
CA THR A 38 -23.64 24.67 -29.80
C THR A 38 -22.48 25.14 -28.96
N ARG A 39 -22.77 26.08 -28.06
CA ARG A 39 -21.85 26.56 -27.03
C ARG A 39 -21.56 25.36 -26.11
N THR A 40 -20.53 24.58 -26.42
CA THR A 40 -20.02 23.57 -25.49
C THR A 40 -19.47 24.33 -24.31
N ARG A 41 -20.30 24.45 -23.27
CA ARG A 41 -19.86 24.80 -21.92
C ARG A 41 -18.89 23.71 -21.54
N THR A 42 -17.61 23.97 -21.67
CA THR A 42 -16.55 23.17 -21.05
C THR A 42 -16.92 23.08 -19.58
N LEU A 43 -17.43 21.93 -19.16
CA LEU A 43 -17.44 21.56 -17.76
C LEU A 43 -15.95 21.47 -17.41
N GLN A 44 -15.43 22.55 -16.87
CA GLN A 44 -14.20 22.53 -16.10
C GLN A 44 -14.36 21.38 -15.11
N PRO A 45 -13.45 20.39 -15.11
CA PRO A 45 -13.42 19.46 -14.00
C PRO A 45 -13.24 20.32 -12.76
N SER A 46 -14.24 20.27 -11.88
CA SER A 46 -14.14 20.79 -10.53
C SER A 46 -12.90 20.15 -9.93
N THR A 47 -11.85 20.94 -9.72
CA THR A 47 -10.69 20.58 -8.91
C THR A 47 -11.24 20.18 -7.55
N THR A 48 -11.36 18.87 -7.35
CA THR A 48 -11.40 18.25 -6.03
C THR A 48 -10.28 18.88 -5.23
N GLY A 49 -10.62 19.48 -4.08
CA GLY A 49 -9.67 20.22 -3.26
C GLY A 49 -8.38 19.41 -3.09
N ASP A 50 -7.29 19.95 -3.61
CA ASP A 50 -5.96 19.45 -3.29
C ASP A 50 -5.77 19.71 -1.79
N TYR A 51 -6.07 18.70 -0.98
CA TYR A 51 -5.58 18.67 0.38
C TYR A 51 -4.06 18.55 0.27
N TYR A 52 -3.39 19.69 0.31
CA TYR A 52 -1.94 19.79 0.38
C TYR A 52 -1.52 19.30 1.77
N TYR A 53 -1.30 18.00 1.91
CA TYR A 53 -0.62 17.48 3.08
C TYR A 53 0.88 17.72 2.88
N PRO A 54 1.56 18.37 3.83
CA PRO A 54 2.98 18.63 3.71
C PRO A 54 3.73 17.29 3.69
N THR A 55 4.52 17.05 2.65
CA THR A 55 5.56 16.03 2.75
C THR A 55 6.65 16.59 3.66
N PRO A 56 7.04 15.87 4.73
CA PRO A 56 8.06 16.37 5.64
C PRO A 56 9.40 16.54 4.90
N PRO A 57 10.26 17.46 5.35
CA PRO A 57 11.58 17.66 4.76
C PRO A 57 12.36 16.33 4.70
N PRO A 58 13.14 16.07 3.62
CA PRO A 58 13.82 14.79 3.42
C PRO A 58 14.81 14.38 4.53
N GLU A 59 15.26 15.35 5.32
CA GLU A 59 16.26 15.16 6.38
C GLU A 59 15.64 14.80 7.72
N GLU A 60 14.32 15.02 7.90
CA GLU A 60 13.64 14.67 9.14
C GLU A 60 13.50 13.15 9.25
N LYS A 61 13.83 12.66 10.45
CA LYS A 61 13.80 11.25 10.80
C LYS A 61 12.69 11.00 11.80
N PHE A 62 11.99 9.89 11.65
CA PHE A 62 10.83 9.55 12.46
C PHE A 62 10.89 8.13 12.99
N LEU A 63 10.09 7.91 14.03
CA LEU A 63 9.57 6.63 14.49
C LEU A 63 8.12 6.51 14.02
N LEU A 64 7.68 5.34 13.59
CA LEU A 64 6.27 5.10 13.29
C LEU A 64 5.60 4.37 14.45
N LYS A 65 4.69 5.06 15.13
CA LYS A 65 3.83 4.51 16.16
C LYS A 65 2.52 4.04 15.52
N MET A 66 2.14 2.80 15.76
CA MET A 66 0.88 2.21 15.32
C MET A 66 -0.05 2.04 16.52
N THR A 67 -1.25 2.60 16.47
CA THR A 67 -2.24 2.48 17.54
C THR A 67 -3.46 1.74 17.00
N THR A 68 -3.82 0.62 17.62
CA THR A 68 -5.03 -0.12 17.23
C THR A 68 -6.29 0.71 17.50
N ILE A 69 -7.23 0.73 16.56
CA ILE A 69 -8.39 1.64 16.66
C ILE A 69 -9.33 1.22 17.80
N LYS A 70 -9.56 -0.08 17.98
CA LYS A 70 -10.53 -0.62 18.94
C LYS A 70 -9.93 -0.74 20.34
N GLU A 71 -8.78 -1.39 20.46
CA GLU A 71 -8.17 -1.72 21.76
C GLU A 71 -7.29 -0.60 22.30
N LYS A 72 -6.82 0.31 21.45
CA LYS A 72 -5.82 1.35 21.78
C LYS A 72 -4.47 0.78 22.23
N ASP A 73 -4.19 -0.47 21.89
CA ASP A 73 -2.85 -1.06 21.98
C ASP A 73 -1.88 -0.27 21.09
N GLU A 74 -0.66 -0.06 21.59
CA GLU A 74 0.40 0.66 20.90
C GLU A 74 1.51 -0.28 20.45
N TYR A 75 1.99 -0.05 19.23
CA TYR A 75 3.11 -0.77 18.63
C TYR A 75 4.02 0.22 17.90
N TRP A 76 5.21 -0.25 17.58
CA TRP A 76 6.24 0.50 16.88
C TRP A 76 6.70 -0.26 15.66
N ALA A 77 6.80 0.43 14.52
CA ALA A 77 7.28 -0.17 13.29
C ALA A 77 8.75 -0.54 13.43
N SER A 78 9.05 -1.81 13.17
CA SER A 78 10.40 -2.34 13.11
C SER A 78 10.56 -3.18 11.86
N VAL A 79 11.77 -3.25 11.35
CA VAL A 79 12.08 -4.08 10.18
C VAL A 79 12.38 -5.49 10.63
N ASP A 80 11.72 -6.47 10.03
CA ASP A 80 12.12 -7.85 10.24
C ASP A 80 13.44 -8.13 9.52
N THR A 81 14.38 -8.73 10.25
CA THR A 81 15.73 -9.07 9.74
C THR A 81 15.83 -10.54 9.33
N THR A 82 14.73 -11.30 9.40
CA THR A 82 14.76 -12.66 8.88
C THR A 82 14.99 -12.65 7.36
N PRO A 83 15.89 -13.51 6.85
CA PRO A 83 16.36 -13.43 5.46
C PRO A 83 15.33 -13.84 4.40
N LEU A 84 14.12 -14.24 4.82
CA LEU A 84 13.10 -14.76 3.92
C LEU A 84 12.16 -13.66 3.44
N ASP A 85 11.79 -12.70 4.30
CA ASP A 85 10.85 -11.64 3.97
C ASP A 85 11.26 -10.32 4.63
N LEU A 86 11.65 -9.34 3.82
CA LEU A 86 11.96 -8.00 4.28
C LEU A 86 10.65 -7.24 4.47
N THR A 87 10.04 -7.37 5.65
CA THR A 87 8.73 -6.78 5.96
C THR A 87 8.81 -5.81 7.13
N VAL A 88 7.72 -5.06 7.32
CA VAL A 88 7.53 -4.20 8.50
C VAL A 88 6.69 -4.97 9.52
N VAL A 89 7.23 -5.13 10.72
CA VAL A 89 6.56 -5.76 11.87
C VAL A 89 6.26 -4.75 12.96
N ALA A 90 5.13 -4.94 13.63
CA ALA A 90 4.67 -4.13 14.74
C ALA A 90 5.15 -4.73 16.06
N SER A 91 6.03 -4.01 16.77
CA SER A 91 6.59 -4.43 18.05
C SER A 91 5.99 -3.64 19.22
N PRO A 92 5.68 -4.27 20.37
CA PRO A 92 5.27 -3.53 21.55
C PRO A 92 6.42 -2.74 22.22
N ASP A 93 7.68 -3.03 21.87
CA ASP A 93 8.86 -2.35 22.42
C ASP A 93 9.33 -1.22 21.49
N GLN A 94 9.29 0.02 21.96
CA GLN A 94 9.76 1.19 21.20
C GLN A 94 11.25 1.10 20.85
N ARG A 95 12.07 0.43 21.66
CA ARG A 95 13.54 0.42 21.49
C ARG A 95 13.98 -0.34 20.24
N VAL A 96 13.12 -1.19 19.68
CA VAL A 96 13.40 -1.91 18.43
C VAL A 96 12.83 -1.21 17.21
N ALA A 97 12.19 -0.06 17.38
CA ALA A 97 11.62 0.70 16.28
C ALA A 97 12.71 1.09 15.26
N THR A 98 12.38 0.95 13.99
CA THR A 98 13.30 1.32 12.91
C THR A 98 13.05 2.76 12.50
N LYS A 99 14.14 3.52 12.36
CA LYS A 99 14.13 4.89 11.90
C LYS A 99 13.59 4.95 10.47
N VAL A 100 12.73 5.93 10.19
CA VAL A 100 12.22 6.18 8.83
C VAL A 100 12.46 7.62 8.39
N SER A 101 12.42 7.86 7.09
CA SER A 101 12.33 9.21 6.51
C SER A 101 11.49 9.21 5.24
N PHE A 102 11.23 10.41 4.73
CA PHE A 102 10.52 10.59 3.47
C PHE A 102 11.49 11.10 2.40
N MET A 103 11.32 10.62 1.16
CA MET A 103 12.01 11.16 -0.01
C MET A 103 10.97 11.51 -1.06
N GLY A 104 10.50 12.76 -1.04
CA GLY A 104 9.22 13.09 -1.65
C GLY A 104 8.12 12.24 -0.98
N THR A 105 7.18 11.70 -1.77
CA THR A 105 6.06 10.90 -1.24
C THR A 105 6.39 9.41 -1.08
N LYS A 106 7.67 9.06 -0.93
CA LYS A 106 8.15 7.69 -0.68
C LYS A 106 8.62 7.58 0.77
N LEU A 107 8.27 6.47 1.42
CA LEU A 107 8.70 6.15 2.78
C LEU A 107 9.94 5.24 2.74
N ILE A 108 10.98 5.60 3.49
CA ILE A 108 12.26 4.87 3.56
C ILE A 108 12.46 4.38 4.99
N PHE A 109 12.81 3.11 5.14
CA PHE A 109 13.27 2.51 6.40
C PHE A 109 14.80 2.42 6.41
N HIS A 110 15.41 2.93 7.48
CA HIS A 110 16.86 2.92 7.69
C HIS A 110 17.26 1.70 8.52
N ALA A 111 17.32 0.54 7.88
CA ALA A 111 17.70 -0.71 8.54
C ALA A 111 19.23 -0.83 8.67
N VAL A 112 19.70 -1.71 9.56
CA VAL A 112 21.14 -1.94 9.81
C VAL A 112 21.91 -2.43 8.58
N TRP A 113 21.22 -3.03 7.61
CA TRP A 113 21.76 -3.57 6.36
C TRP A 113 21.54 -2.62 5.17
N GLY A 114 21.08 -1.40 5.43
CA GLY A 114 20.93 -0.33 4.46
C GLY A 114 19.50 0.22 4.37
N ASP A 115 19.38 1.33 3.66
CA ASP A 115 18.11 1.98 3.41
C ASP A 115 17.26 1.12 2.48
N ARG A 116 15.96 1.05 2.77
CA ARG A 116 14.98 0.38 1.92
C ARG A 116 13.71 1.17 1.78
N PHE A 117 13.14 1.08 0.59
CA PHE A 117 11.87 1.71 0.31
C PHE A 117 10.72 0.81 0.74
N PHE A 118 9.71 1.43 1.33
CA PHE A 118 8.45 0.78 1.59
C PHE A 118 7.68 0.55 0.28
N ASN A 119 7.13 -0.65 0.12
CA ASN A 119 6.36 -1.04 -1.06
C ASN A 119 5.20 -1.96 -0.69
N TRP A 120 4.31 -2.18 -1.66
CA TRP A 120 3.19 -3.09 -1.54
C TRP A 120 3.42 -4.37 -2.31
N ASP A 121 3.28 -5.51 -1.63
CA ASP A 121 3.05 -6.78 -2.28
C ASP A 121 1.55 -7.06 -2.34
N ASN A 122 1.05 -7.33 -3.56
CA ASN A 122 -0.34 -7.70 -3.83
C ASN A 122 -0.53 -9.22 -3.92
N ASN A 123 0.48 -10.03 -3.58
CA ASN A 123 0.39 -11.48 -3.50
C ASN A 123 -0.35 -11.94 -2.23
N THR A 124 -1.48 -11.32 -1.93
CA THR A 124 -2.34 -11.74 -0.83
C THR A 124 -3.55 -12.49 -1.38
N VAL A 125 -4.12 -13.39 -0.58
CA VAL A 125 -5.32 -14.17 -0.98
C VAL A 125 -6.57 -13.28 -1.00
N LEU A 126 -6.54 -12.13 -0.32
CA LEU A 126 -7.69 -11.25 -0.14
C LEU A 126 -7.62 -10.05 -1.08
N PRO A 127 -8.71 -9.71 -1.80
CA PRO A 127 -8.72 -8.55 -2.66
C PRO A 127 -8.54 -7.26 -1.87
N ASN A 128 -7.81 -6.30 -2.45
CA ASN A 128 -7.52 -4.98 -1.85
C ASN A 128 -6.72 -5.03 -0.54
N VAL A 129 -6.11 -6.18 -0.23
CA VAL A 129 -5.18 -6.32 0.89
C VAL A 129 -3.76 -6.37 0.34
N TYR A 130 -2.92 -5.47 0.82
CA TYR A 130 -1.52 -5.36 0.42
C TYR A 130 -0.61 -5.62 1.62
N SER A 131 0.43 -6.43 1.42
CA SER A 131 1.46 -6.65 2.44
C SER A 131 2.54 -5.58 2.35
N GLY A 132 2.94 -5.02 3.49
CA GLY A 132 4.02 -4.04 3.58
C GLY A 132 5.39 -4.72 3.48
N ILE A 133 6.04 -4.56 2.34
CA ILE A 133 7.38 -5.09 2.07
C ILE A 133 8.41 -3.96 1.94
N LEU A 134 9.68 -4.32 2.05
CA LEU A 134 10.81 -3.41 1.93
C LEU A 134 11.69 -3.85 0.76
N THR A 135 11.98 -2.93 -0.16
CA THR A 135 12.71 -3.24 -1.39
C THR A 135 13.83 -2.24 -1.66
N ASP A 136 14.80 -2.69 -2.48
CA ASP A 136 15.88 -1.85 -3.02
C ASP A 136 15.42 -0.96 -4.18
N GLN A 137 14.22 -1.21 -4.71
CA GLN A 137 13.64 -0.46 -5.81
C GLN A 137 12.91 0.78 -5.29
N ASP A 138 12.63 1.73 -6.18
CA ASP A 138 11.82 2.88 -5.85
C ASP A 138 10.48 2.47 -5.21
N GLY A 139 10.23 2.99 -4.01
CA GLY A 139 9.04 2.69 -3.22
C GLY A 139 7.74 3.19 -3.81
N ILE A 140 6.63 2.79 -3.17
CA ILE A 140 5.31 3.34 -3.48
C ILE A 140 5.31 4.86 -3.30
N MET A 141 4.59 5.53 -4.18
CA MET A 141 4.35 6.97 -4.09
C MET A 141 3.04 7.25 -3.33
N GLY A 142 2.90 8.50 -2.91
CA GLY A 142 1.68 9.01 -2.26
C GLY A 142 1.66 8.84 -0.74
N MET A 143 2.79 8.48 -0.12
CA MET A 143 2.95 8.48 1.33
C MET A 143 3.12 9.92 1.82
N GLN A 144 2.24 10.37 2.72
CA GLN A 144 2.26 11.72 3.27
C GLN A 144 1.84 11.69 4.74
N ILE A 145 2.31 12.65 5.53
CA ILE A 145 1.84 12.86 6.89
C ILE A 145 1.06 14.18 6.98
N ASP A 146 0.09 14.25 7.88
CA ASP A 146 -0.57 15.52 8.18
C ASP A 146 0.20 16.36 9.22
N GLU A 147 -0.32 17.54 9.54
CA GLU A 147 0.27 18.46 10.52
C GLU A 147 0.40 17.85 11.94
N ARG A 148 -0.32 16.76 12.22
CA ARG A 148 -0.28 16.03 13.50
C ARG A 148 0.62 14.80 13.43
N GLY A 149 1.23 14.53 12.28
CA GLY A 149 2.08 13.37 12.04
C GLY A 149 1.34 12.10 11.62
N TRP A 150 0.02 12.14 11.37
CA TRP A 150 -0.71 10.95 10.92
C TRP A 150 -0.34 10.58 9.49
N LEU A 151 0.02 9.33 9.27
CA LEU A 151 0.46 8.79 7.99
C LEU A 151 -0.75 8.34 7.15
N PHE A 152 -0.76 8.77 5.90
CA PHE A 152 -1.75 8.42 4.90
C PHE A 152 -1.09 7.95 3.61
N TRP A 153 -1.78 7.08 2.88
CA TRP A 153 -1.39 6.68 1.54
C TRP A 153 -2.43 7.15 0.52
N PHE A 154 -2.11 8.24 -0.18
CA PHE A 154 -2.97 8.85 -1.21
C PHE A 154 -2.99 8.09 -2.53
N GLY A 155 -2.26 6.97 -2.64
CA GLY A 155 -2.38 6.03 -3.74
C GLY A 155 -3.58 5.09 -3.60
N ALA A 156 -4.20 5.01 -2.42
CA ALA A 156 -5.39 4.21 -2.16
C ALA A 156 -6.62 4.76 -2.91
N LYS A 157 -7.49 3.88 -3.39
CA LYS A 157 -8.69 4.25 -4.15
C LYS A 157 -9.90 4.51 -3.26
N SER A 158 -9.96 3.88 -2.09
CA SER A 158 -11.15 3.83 -1.23
C SER A 158 -10.88 4.33 0.18
N ASP A 159 -9.76 3.94 0.79
CA ASP A 159 -9.43 4.25 2.18
C ASP A 159 -7.95 4.65 2.32
N ILE A 160 -7.66 5.95 2.39
CA ILE A 160 -6.29 6.47 2.52
C ILE A 160 -5.65 6.21 3.89
N ALA A 161 -6.46 5.82 4.88
CA ALA A 161 -6.04 5.46 6.24
C ALA A 161 -6.17 3.94 6.47
N GLY A 162 -6.07 3.16 5.39
CA GLY A 162 -6.32 1.73 5.33
C GLY A 162 -5.41 0.82 6.15
N TRP A 163 -4.59 1.35 7.05
CA TRP A 163 -3.56 0.61 7.76
C TRP A 163 -4.14 -0.48 8.67
N MET A 164 -3.49 -1.64 8.65
CA MET A 164 -3.81 -2.71 9.57
C MET A 164 -2.57 -3.52 9.89
N ILE A 165 -2.59 -4.19 11.04
CA ILE A 165 -1.57 -5.17 11.41
C ILE A 165 -2.22 -6.54 11.52
N CYS A 166 -1.59 -7.56 10.96
CA CYS A 166 -2.12 -8.93 10.95
C CYS A 166 -1.12 -9.90 11.58
N SER A 167 -1.61 -10.76 12.48
CA SER A 167 -0.79 -11.83 13.04
C SER A 167 -0.52 -12.86 11.95
N GLN A 168 0.74 -13.25 11.75
CA GLN A 168 1.13 -14.28 10.77
C GLN A 168 1.52 -15.59 11.45
N ILE A 169 1.94 -16.59 10.66
CA ILE A 169 2.36 -17.92 11.13
C ILE A 169 3.50 -17.83 12.16
N ASP A 170 4.33 -16.79 12.06
CA ASP A 170 5.43 -16.50 13.00
C ASP A 170 4.96 -15.85 14.31
N SER A 171 3.65 -15.70 14.52
CA SER A 171 3.02 -15.05 15.68
C SER A 171 3.40 -13.57 15.85
N ARG A 172 3.94 -12.92 14.83
CA ARG A 172 4.21 -11.49 14.83
C ARG A 172 3.14 -10.75 14.04
N TYR A 173 2.91 -9.50 14.42
CA TYR A 173 2.06 -8.60 13.69
C TYR A 173 2.85 -7.97 12.54
N HIS A 174 2.46 -8.25 11.30
CA HIS A 174 3.03 -7.64 10.11
C HIS A 174 2.14 -6.51 9.63
N LEU A 175 2.73 -5.49 9.00
CA LEU A 175 2.01 -4.34 8.46
C LEU A 175 1.34 -4.69 7.13
N PHE A 176 0.06 -4.34 7.01
CA PHE A 176 -0.74 -4.47 5.81
C PHE A 176 -1.54 -3.19 5.55
N PHE A 177 -2.12 -3.12 4.36
CA PHE A 177 -3.07 -2.08 3.99
C PHE A 177 -4.33 -2.69 3.40
N LEU A 178 -5.49 -2.20 3.80
CA LEU A 178 -6.80 -2.57 3.29
C LEU A 178 -7.40 -1.38 2.56
N ASP A 179 -7.35 -1.40 1.22
CA ASP A 179 -7.95 -0.37 0.37
C ASP A 179 -9.45 -0.61 0.16
N ASN A 180 -10.18 -0.64 1.28
CA ASN A 180 -11.63 -0.85 1.31
C ASN A 180 -12.22 -0.23 2.59
N ASN A 181 -13.23 0.63 2.44
CA ASN A 181 -13.92 1.29 3.54
C ASN A 181 -15.25 0.60 3.94
N LEU A 182 -15.67 -0.44 3.23
CA LEU A 182 -16.92 -1.17 3.45
C LEU A 182 -16.73 -2.51 4.19
N MET A 183 -15.48 -2.96 4.34
CA MET A 183 -15.16 -4.24 4.96
C MET A 183 -14.34 -4.04 6.22
N ASP A 184 -14.75 -4.76 7.26
CA ASP A 184 -13.92 -4.97 8.44
C ASP A 184 -12.66 -5.74 8.08
N PRO A 185 -11.54 -5.52 8.79
CA PRO A 185 -10.35 -6.34 8.63
C PRO A 185 -10.65 -7.81 8.96
N PRO A 186 -9.90 -8.77 8.41
CA PRO A 186 -9.99 -10.18 8.83
C PRO A 186 -9.79 -10.34 10.35
N ASP A 187 -10.34 -11.40 10.96
CA ASP A 187 -10.31 -11.60 12.43
C ASP A 187 -8.88 -11.60 13.04
N MET A 188 -7.89 -12.04 12.28
CA MET A 188 -6.47 -12.06 12.67
C MET A 188 -5.77 -10.70 12.54
N CYS A 189 -6.49 -9.69 12.06
CA CYS A 189 -6.01 -8.36 11.75
C CYS A 189 -6.69 -7.29 12.62
N LYS A 190 -5.94 -6.24 12.95
CA LYS A 190 -6.43 -5.07 13.67
C LYS A 190 -6.21 -3.84 12.80
N ARG A 191 -7.25 -2.99 12.63
CA ARG A 191 -7.06 -1.65 12.06
C ARG A 191 -6.19 -0.82 12.99
N VAL A 192 -5.26 -0.07 12.41
CA VAL A 192 -4.37 0.82 13.16
C VAL A 192 -4.39 2.22 12.55
N GLU A 193 -4.11 3.22 13.36
CA GLU A 193 -3.68 4.53 12.89
C GLU A 193 -2.15 4.59 13.05
N ILE A 194 -1.45 5.20 12.09
CA ILE A 194 0.01 5.32 12.14
C ILE A 194 0.39 6.79 12.30
N MET A 195 1.18 7.09 13.33
CA MET A 195 1.72 8.42 13.59
C MET A 195 3.25 8.40 13.46
N ALA A 196 3.77 9.30 12.62
CA ALA A 196 5.20 9.61 12.54
C ALA A 196 5.57 10.58 13.67
N LEU A 197 6.42 10.12 14.58
CA LEU A 197 6.95 10.88 15.70
C LEU A 197 8.41 11.22 15.42
N PRO A 198 8.92 12.41 15.77
CA PRO A 198 10.33 12.75 15.59
C PRO A 198 11.27 11.71 16.22
N TRP A 199 12.35 11.39 15.52
CA TRP A 199 13.43 10.56 16.03
C TRP A 199 14.38 11.43 16.85
N GLU A 200 14.39 11.27 18.18
CA GLU A 200 15.33 11.93 19.11
C GLU A 200 16.68 11.20 19.22
#